data_AF-R5DX54-F1
#
_entry.id   AF-R5DX54-F1
#
_cell.length_a   1.000
_cell.length_b   1.000
_cell.length_c   1.000
_cell.angle_alpha   90.00
_cell.angle_beta   90.00
_cell.angle_gamma   90.00
#
_symmetry.space_group_name_H-M   'P 1'
#
loop_
_entity.id
_entity.type
_entity.pdbx_description
1 polymer ?
#
loop_
_entity_poly.entity_id
_entity_poly.type
_entity_poly.pdbx_seq_one_letter_code
_entity_poly.pdbx_strand_id
1 'polypeptide(L)'
;MIIFKKMFAEKILRFHEAMNRFSELLMRMPHLGDKIRNQIEENDNYRLKMTFGVIAQIGIVLFELLRKFLYVGFFVYLPYRIIAHFCPLIASHRELTMIFLFFMLSTICGSLANTTLMSMGDRDYLMIRIMLISPYMNFLGKIVYKIATDLVYFTIILTIFGIPFGHSLALSIVTASLRPVGEMIAIIMFDKIKAIYNNRGIYNGLVMALCVIIAYGVPVFQRKLSSEWMSVVHPGFVIFMVLIGAGASFFLWWYKHYRKIMREAMYIKREM
;
A
#
# COMPACT_ATOMS: atom_id res chain seq x y z
N MET A 1 0.79 -18.53 -16.62
CA MET A 1 2.04 -18.47 -15.82
C MET A 1 2.98 -17.33 -16.23
N ILE A 2 3.25 -17.10 -17.53
CA ILE A 2 4.15 -16.04 -18.02
C ILE A 2 3.68 -14.62 -17.66
N ILE A 3 2.37 -14.36 -17.77
CA ILE A 3 1.73 -13.07 -17.44
C ILE A 3 1.93 -12.72 -15.96
N PHE A 4 1.72 -13.69 -15.06
CA PHE A 4 1.89 -13.52 -13.61
C PHE A 4 3.36 -13.26 -13.26
N LYS A 5 4.29 -14.02 -13.85
CA LYS A 5 5.74 -13.83 -13.65
C LYS A 5 6.20 -12.43 -14.11
N LYS A 6 5.62 -11.90 -15.18
CA LYS A 6 5.89 -10.54 -15.68
C LYS A 6 5.26 -9.44 -14.80
N MET A 7 4.05 -9.66 -14.26
CA MET A 7 3.39 -8.71 -13.35
C MET A 7 4.14 -8.55 -12.02
N PHE A 8 4.70 -9.63 -11.48
CA PHE A 8 5.43 -9.60 -10.20
C PHE A 8 6.94 -9.50 -10.38
N ALA A 9 7.43 -9.21 -11.58
CA ALA A 9 8.86 -9.14 -11.88
C ALA A 9 9.62 -8.13 -11.00
N GLU A 10 9.00 -7.00 -10.62
CA GLU A 10 9.60 -6.07 -9.66
C GLU A 10 9.85 -6.73 -8.31
N LYS A 11 8.88 -7.50 -7.84
CA LYS A 11 8.93 -8.12 -6.52
C LYS A 11 9.90 -9.29 -6.52
N ILE A 12 9.96 -10.03 -7.63
CA ILE A 12 11.01 -11.03 -7.87
C ILE A 12 12.39 -10.35 -7.87
N LEU A 13 12.53 -9.18 -8.49
CA LEU A 13 13.80 -8.43 -8.44
C LEU A 13 14.15 -7.98 -7.02
N ARG A 14 13.21 -7.38 -6.29
CA ARG A 14 13.43 -7.00 -4.87
C ARG A 14 13.81 -8.20 -4.02
N PHE A 15 13.21 -9.34 -4.28
CA PHE A 15 13.56 -10.59 -3.63
C PHE A 15 15.01 -10.97 -3.92
N HIS A 16 15.45 -10.92 -5.18
CA HIS A 16 16.85 -11.22 -5.53
C HIS A 16 17.82 -10.19 -4.97
N GLU A 17 17.50 -8.89 -4.98
CA GLU A 17 18.34 -7.84 -4.38
C GLU A 17 18.43 -7.96 -2.87
N ALA A 18 17.31 -8.22 -2.19
CA ALA A 18 17.29 -8.44 -0.75
C ALA A 18 18.00 -9.73 -0.36
N MET A 19 17.83 -10.80 -1.15
CA MET A 19 18.56 -12.05 -1.00
C MET A 19 20.06 -11.84 -1.19
N ASN A 20 20.48 -11.07 -2.20
CA ASN A 20 21.89 -10.76 -2.43
C ASN A 20 22.48 -9.91 -1.29
N ARG A 21 21.78 -8.88 -0.82
CA ARG A 21 22.23 -8.08 0.34
C ARG A 21 22.26 -8.89 1.62
N PHE A 22 21.28 -9.76 1.83
CA PHE A 22 21.23 -10.64 3.00
C PHE A 22 22.35 -11.69 2.94
N SER A 23 22.60 -12.27 1.77
CA SER A 23 23.73 -13.16 1.52
C SER A 23 25.06 -12.45 1.77
N GLU A 24 25.23 -11.21 1.30
CA GLU A 24 26.44 -10.41 1.54
C GLU A 24 26.61 -10.08 3.04
N LEU A 25 25.51 -9.80 3.74
CA LEU A 25 25.53 -9.53 5.18
C LEU A 25 25.87 -10.80 6.01
N LEU A 26 25.36 -11.95 5.58
CA LEU A 26 25.72 -13.27 6.14
C LEU A 26 27.18 -13.64 5.87
N MET A 27 27.69 -13.34 4.66
CA MET A 27 29.09 -13.53 4.30
C MET A 27 30.06 -12.67 5.12
N ARG A 28 29.57 -11.56 5.70
CA ARG A 28 30.36 -10.68 6.59
C ARG A 28 30.34 -11.09 8.07
N MET A 29 29.54 -12.08 8.48
CA MET A 29 29.56 -12.57 9.87
C MET A 29 30.76 -13.52 10.11
N PRO A 30 31.57 -13.30 11.16
CA PRO A 30 32.65 -14.22 11.50
C PRO A 30 32.06 -15.60 11.88
N HIS A 31 32.69 -16.68 11.40
CA HIS A 31 32.28 -18.11 11.48
C HIS A 31 31.18 -18.60 10.54
N LEU A 32 30.15 -17.81 10.22
CA LEU A 32 29.07 -18.22 9.29
C LEU A 32 29.42 -17.94 7.82
N GLY A 33 30.21 -16.90 7.56
CA GLY A 33 30.51 -16.44 6.20
C GLY A 33 31.26 -17.44 5.34
N ASP A 34 32.31 -18.08 5.87
CA ASP A 34 33.12 -19.04 5.10
C ASP A 34 32.39 -20.37 4.83
N LYS A 35 31.52 -20.81 5.76
CA LYS A 35 30.71 -22.02 5.59
C LYS A 35 29.62 -21.86 4.53
N ILE A 36 29.02 -20.66 4.48
CA ILE A 36 28.00 -20.30 3.48
C ILE A 36 28.65 -20.06 2.11
N ARG A 37 29.82 -19.42 2.06
CA ARG A 37 30.55 -19.18 0.81
C ARG A 37 30.95 -20.49 0.13
N ASN A 38 31.57 -21.42 0.86
CA ASN A 38 31.93 -22.73 0.30
C ASN A 38 30.70 -23.59 -0.07
N GLN A 39 29.59 -23.52 0.67
CA GLN A 39 28.39 -24.30 0.31
C GLN A 39 27.57 -23.74 -0.87
N ILE A 40 27.66 -22.44 -1.15
CA ILE A 40 26.89 -21.79 -2.23
C ILE A 40 27.68 -21.75 -3.54
N GLU A 41 28.99 -21.49 -3.50
CA GLU A 41 29.85 -21.42 -4.70
C GLU A 41 30.39 -22.81 -5.11
N GLU A 42 30.71 -23.69 -4.16
CA GLU A 42 31.49 -24.90 -4.45
C GLU A 42 30.61 -26.14 -4.70
N ASN A 43 29.38 -26.19 -4.17
CA ASN A 43 28.52 -27.39 -4.20
C ASN A 43 27.14 -27.17 -4.86
N ASP A 44 26.95 -26.02 -5.53
CA ASP A 44 25.75 -25.55 -6.25
C ASP A 44 24.41 -25.99 -5.61
N ASN A 45 24.32 -25.82 -4.28
CA ASN A 45 23.30 -26.48 -3.50
C ASN A 45 21.97 -25.70 -3.61
N TYR A 46 21.17 -26.03 -4.63
CA TYR A 46 19.94 -25.31 -4.99
C TYR A 46 18.97 -25.15 -3.81
N ARG A 47 18.95 -26.11 -2.88
CA ARG A 47 18.11 -26.09 -1.67
C ARG A 47 18.48 -24.95 -0.73
N LEU A 48 19.77 -24.63 -0.61
CA LEU A 48 20.26 -23.59 0.28
C LEU A 48 19.93 -22.20 -0.28
N LYS A 49 20.10 -21.99 -1.60
CA LYS A 49 19.65 -20.77 -2.30
C LYS A 49 18.14 -20.57 -2.18
N MET A 50 17.35 -21.64 -2.32
CA MET A 50 15.90 -21.61 -2.11
C MET A 50 15.51 -21.24 -0.67
N THR A 51 16.15 -21.85 0.34
CA THR A 51 15.85 -21.56 1.76
C THR A 51 16.20 -20.13 2.14
N PHE A 52 17.35 -19.61 1.70
CA PHE A 52 17.70 -18.20 1.90
C PHE A 52 16.70 -17.25 1.24
N GLY A 53 16.27 -17.58 0.03
CA GLY A 53 15.21 -16.87 -0.65
C GLY A 53 13.91 -16.82 0.17
N VAL A 54 13.41 -17.97 0.62
CA VAL A 54 12.18 -18.05 1.43
C VAL A 54 12.29 -17.22 2.72
N ILE A 55 13.41 -17.30 3.43
CA ILE A 55 13.65 -16.52 4.66
C ILE A 55 13.63 -15.02 4.34
N ALA A 56 14.30 -14.59 3.28
CA ALA A 56 14.31 -13.19 2.86
C ALA A 56 12.89 -12.70 2.50
N GLN A 57 12.09 -13.53 1.82
CA GLN A 57 10.71 -13.17 1.48
C GLN A 57 9.83 -13.02 2.72
N ILE A 58 9.95 -13.94 3.68
CA ILE A 58 9.23 -13.85 4.95
C ILE A 58 9.65 -12.56 5.68
N GLY A 59 10.95 -12.24 5.70
CA GLY A 59 11.47 -11.01 6.27
C GLY A 59 10.90 -9.74 5.63
N ILE A 60 10.83 -9.68 4.29
CA ILE A 60 10.24 -8.55 3.57
C ILE A 60 8.75 -8.40 3.89
N VAL A 61 7.99 -9.50 3.84
CA VAL A 61 6.55 -9.50 4.16
C VAL A 61 6.31 -9.05 5.60
N LEU A 62 7.10 -9.57 6.55
CA LEU A 62 7.01 -9.22 7.96
C LEU A 62 7.39 -7.74 8.19
N PHE A 63 8.41 -7.23 7.50
CA PHE A 63 8.80 -5.83 7.58
C PHE A 63 7.73 -4.90 6.98
N GLU A 64 7.13 -5.27 5.84
CA GLU A 64 6.00 -4.53 5.26
C GLU A 64 4.79 -4.51 6.22
N LEU A 65 4.51 -5.64 6.88
CA LEU A 65 3.46 -5.75 7.91
C LEU A 65 3.78 -4.84 9.11
N LEU A 66 5.01 -4.90 9.63
CA LEU A 66 5.45 -4.08 10.77
C LEU A 66 5.33 -2.59 10.47
N ARG A 67 5.71 -2.16 9.26
CA ARG A 67 5.57 -0.75 8.86
C ARG A 67 4.11 -0.30 8.85
N LYS A 68 3.19 -1.13 8.33
CA LYS A 68 1.75 -0.81 8.36
C LYS A 68 1.19 -0.86 9.78
N PHE A 69 1.67 -1.79 10.61
CA PHE A 69 1.30 -1.87 12.02
C PHE A 69 1.70 -0.60 12.78
N LEU A 70 2.94 -0.14 12.62
CA LEU A 70 3.42 1.12 13.19
C LEU A 70 2.60 2.32 12.68
N TYR A 71 2.23 2.34 11.40
CA TYR A 71 1.37 3.37 10.85
C TYR A 71 0.00 3.42 11.54
N VAL A 72 -0.72 2.29 11.61
CA VAL A 72 -2.04 2.25 12.26
C VAL A 72 -1.92 2.52 13.77
N GLY A 73 -0.88 2.01 14.42
CA GLY A 73 -0.61 2.27 15.83
C GLY A 73 -0.39 3.76 16.12
N PHE A 74 0.45 4.42 15.33
CA PHE A 74 0.84 5.80 15.58
C PHE A 74 -0.18 6.83 15.07
N PHE A 75 -0.83 6.58 13.93
CA PHE A 75 -1.76 7.54 13.31
C PHE A 75 -3.24 7.25 13.56
N VAL A 76 -3.61 6.03 13.99
CA VAL A 76 -5.02 5.72 14.27
C VAL A 76 -5.22 5.48 15.76
N TYR A 77 -4.47 4.56 16.35
CA TYR A 77 -4.66 4.17 17.75
C TYR A 77 -4.17 5.22 18.76
N LEU A 78 -3.01 5.84 18.54
CA LEU A 78 -2.47 6.87 19.44
C LEU A 78 -3.37 8.12 19.48
N PRO A 79 -3.83 8.69 18.35
CA PRO A 79 -4.75 9.83 18.37
C PRO A 79 -6.09 9.48 18.99
N TYR A 80 -6.62 8.27 18.73
CA TYR A 80 -7.80 7.77 19.43
C TYR A 80 -7.62 7.84 20.96
N ARG A 81 -6.48 7.36 21.48
CA ARG A 81 -6.18 7.39 22.91
C ARG A 81 -6.09 8.80 23.49
N ILE A 82 -5.48 9.73 22.75
CA ILE A 82 -5.36 11.13 23.17
C ILE A 82 -6.76 11.77 23.20
N ILE A 83 -7.56 11.59 22.15
CA ILE A 83 -8.91 12.16 22.04
C ILE A 83 -9.83 11.55 23.12
N ALA A 84 -9.72 10.25 23.39
CA ALA A 84 -10.49 9.56 24.43
C ALA A 84 -10.22 10.09 25.84
N HIS A 85 -9.00 10.59 26.11
CA HIS A 85 -8.68 11.23 27.39
C HIS A 85 -9.40 12.58 27.57
N PHE A 86 -9.57 13.34 26.48
CA PHE A 86 -10.28 14.63 26.52
C PHE A 86 -11.80 14.49 26.43
N CYS A 87 -12.32 13.43 25.81
CA CYS A 87 -13.75 13.24 25.55
C CYS A 87 -14.21 11.83 25.97
N PRO A 88 -14.90 11.68 27.12
CA PRO A 88 -15.29 10.37 27.66
C PRO A 88 -16.35 9.65 26.79
N LEU A 89 -17.18 10.38 26.04
CA LEU A 89 -18.16 9.76 25.12
C LEU A 89 -17.51 9.01 23.95
N ILE A 90 -16.31 9.44 23.54
CA ILE A 90 -15.52 8.78 22.49
C ILE A 90 -14.86 7.51 23.03
N ALA A 91 -14.46 7.50 24.31
CA ALA A 91 -13.95 6.31 24.97
C ALA A 91 -14.99 5.18 25.03
N SER A 92 -16.27 5.52 25.20
CA SER A 92 -17.37 4.54 25.23
C SER A 92 -17.65 3.89 23.87
N HIS A 93 -17.34 4.55 22.76
CA HIS A 93 -17.55 4.03 21.39
C HIS A 93 -16.22 3.81 20.65
N ARG A 94 -15.29 3.11 21.32
CA ARG A 94 -13.93 2.81 20.81
C ARG A 94 -13.91 2.34 19.36
N GLU A 95 -14.76 1.37 19.06
CA GLU A 95 -14.81 0.73 17.74
C GLU A 95 -15.15 1.73 16.63
N LEU A 96 -16.21 2.52 16.83
CA LEU A 96 -16.72 3.44 15.82
C LEU A 96 -15.70 4.56 15.51
N THR A 97 -15.01 5.06 16.53
CA THR A 97 -13.96 6.07 16.34
C THR A 97 -12.75 5.49 15.61
N MET A 98 -12.34 4.26 15.91
CA MET A 98 -11.24 3.60 15.20
C MET A 98 -11.59 3.35 13.72
N ILE A 99 -12.82 2.92 13.44
CA ILE A 99 -13.32 2.73 12.07
C ILE A 99 -13.27 4.05 11.30
N PHE A 100 -13.77 5.14 11.86
CA PHE A 100 -13.77 6.46 11.23
C PHE A 100 -12.35 6.97 10.95
N LEU A 101 -11.47 6.94 11.95
CA LEU A 101 -10.08 7.38 11.81
C LEU A 101 -9.34 6.57 10.75
N PHE A 102 -9.52 5.25 10.76
CA PHE A 102 -8.93 4.39 9.75
C PHE A 102 -9.52 4.65 8.36
N PHE A 103 -10.82 4.88 8.25
CA PHE A 103 -11.45 5.19 6.97
C PHE A 103 -10.90 6.49 6.37
N MET A 104 -10.83 7.56 7.14
CA MET A 104 -10.31 8.85 6.66
C MET A 104 -8.82 8.79 6.27
N LEU A 105 -7.99 8.17 7.12
CA LEU A 105 -6.53 8.17 6.94
C LEU A 105 -6.03 7.04 6.02
N SER A 106 -6.52 5.82 6.19
CA SER A 106 -6.04 4.67 5.42
C SER A 106 -6.82 4.48 4.12
N THR A 107 -8.13 4.74 4.12
CA THR A 107 -9.00 4.47 2.97
C THR A 107 -9.01 5.65 2.00
N ILE A 108 -9.39 6.85 2.46
CA ILE A 108 -9.48 8.04 1.60
C ILE A 108 -8.10 8.59 1.28
N CYS A 109 -7.35 9.01 2.31
CA CYS A 109 -6.02 9.59 2.12
C CYS A 109 -5.05 8.59 1.46
N GLY A 110 -5.04 7.34 1.94
CA GLY A 110 -4.24 6.29 1.33
C GLY A 110 -4.56 6.04 -0.15
N SER A 111 -5.83 6.06 -0.56
CA SER A 111 -6.20 5.84 -1.97
C SER A 111 -5.89 7.02 -2.86
N LEU A 112 -5.97 8.26 -2.36
CA LEU A 112 -5.73 9.47 -3.16
C LEU A 112 -4.24 9.87 -3.23
N ALA A 113 -3.54 9.85 -2.10
CA ALA A 113 -2.15 10.34 -2.02
C ALA A 113 -1.12 9.25 -2.39
N ASN A 114 -1.40 8.00 -2.04
CA ASN A 114 -0.49 6.88 -2.32
C ASN A 114 -0.95 6.10 -3.56
N THR A 115 -1.00 6.78 -4.70
CA THR A 115 -1.29 6.19 -6.02
C THR A 115 0.03 5.76 -6.69
N THR A 116 0.03 4.62 -7.38
CA THR A 116 1.21 4.08 -8.09
C THR A 116 1.70 5.04 -9.17
N LEU A 117 0.79 5.86 -9.73
CA LEU A 117 1.11 6.91 -10.67
C LEU A 117 1.92 8.05 -10.03
N MET A 118 1.46 8.57 -8.88
CA MET A 118 2.15 9.66 -8.19
C MET A 118 3.43 9.20 -7.50
N SER A 119 3.53 7.90 -7.15
CA SER A 119 4.72 7.32 -6.52
C SER A 119 5.76 6.77 -7.51
N MET A 120 5.69 7.11 -8.81
CA MET A 120 6.63 6.61 -9.81
C MET A 120 8.08 7.00 -9.48
N GLY A 121 8.93 5.98 -9.33
CA GLY A 121 10.33 6.13 -8.88
C GLY A 121 11.36 5.54 -9.85
N ASP A 122 12.65 5.57 -9.47
CA ASP A 122 13.77 5.09 -10.30
C ASP A 122 13.71 3.58 -10.60
N ARG A 123 12.99 2.82 -9.78
CA ARG A 123 12.79 1.38 -10.00
C ARG A 123 11.82 1.07 -11.13
N ASP A 124 10.79 1.89 -11.29
CA ASP A 124 9.89 1.77 -12.44
C ASP A 124 10.65 2.01 -13.74
N TYR A 125 11.59 2.96 -13.71
CA TYR A 125 12.49 3.24 -14.80
C TYR A 125 13.41 2.04 -15.10
N LEU A 126 14.03 1.43 -14.08
CA LEU A 126 14.87 0.24 -14.25
C LEU A 126 14.10 -0.91 -14.91
N MET A 127 12.89 -1.21 -14.43
CA MET A 127 12.10 -2.32 -14.97
C MET A 127 11.66 -2.12 -16.41
N ILE A 128 11.33 -0.89 -16.80
CA ILE A 128 10.78 -0.61 -18.11
C ILE A 128 11.91 -0.46 -19.14
N ARG A 129 13.00 0.22 -18.77
CA ARG A 129 14.10 0.50 -19.68
C ARG A 129 15.11 -0.64 -19.76
N ILE A 130 15.46 -1.26 -18.63
CA ILE A 130 16.51 -2.28 -18.57
C ILE A 130 15.91 -3.69 -18.67
N MET A 131 14.81 -3.97 -17.95
CA MET A 131 14.19 -5.30 -17.97
C MET A 131 13.15 -5.48 -19.09
N LEU A 132 12.90 -4.44 -19.89
CA LEU A 132 11.96 -4.44 -21.03
C LEU A 132 10.56 -4.97 -20.68
N ILE A 133 10.13 -4.77 -19.44
CA ILE A 133 8.79 -5.15 -18.99
C ILE A 133 7.80 -4.11 -19.54
N SER A 134 6.71 -4.58 -20.15
CA SER A 134 5.66 -3.69 -20.63
C SER A 134 5.10 -2.83 -19.48
N PRO A 135 5.02 -1.49 -19.63
CA PRO A 135 4.56 -0.57 -18.57
C PRO A 135 3.21 -0.97 -17.95
N TYR A 136 2.29 -1.44 -18.79
CA TYR A 136 0.97 -1.94 -18.39
C TYR A 136 1.06 -3.05 -17.33
N MET A 137 1.89 -4.07 -17.57
CA MET A 137 2.00 -5.23 -16.68
C MET A 137 2.65 -4.88 -15.33
N ASN A 138 3.62 -3.97 -15.34
CA ASN A 138 4.22 -3.47 -14.10
C ASN A 138 3.20 -2.68 -13.27
N PHE A 139 2.47 -1.77 -13.91
CA PHE A 139 1.48 -0.93 -13.23
C PHE A 139 0.34 -1.76 -12.64
N LEU A 140 -0.25 -2.67 -13.42
CA LEU A 140 -1.32 -3.56 -12.97
C LEU A 140 -0.82 -4.50 -11.85
N GLY A 141 0.38 -5.05 -11.98
CA GLY A 141 1.00 -5.89 -10.95
C GLY A 141 1.14 -5.17 -9.61
N LYS A 142 1.54 -3.89 -9.62
CA LYS A 142 1.62 -3.06 -8.41
C LYS A 142 0.26 -2.83 -7.77
N ILE A 143 -0.77 -2.53 -8.57
CA ILE A 143 -2.12 -2.29 -8.06
C ILE A 143 -2.67 -3.56 -7.41
N VAL A 144 -2.59 -4.70 -8.10
CA VAL A 144 -3.06 -5.99 -7.58
C VAL A 144 -2.32 -6.36 -6.29
N TYR A 145 -0.99 -6.18 -6.24
CA TYR A 145 -0.22 -6.41 -5.03
C TYR A 145 -0.63 -5.48 -3.88
N LYS A 146 -0.84 -4.19 -4.17
CA LYS A 146 -1.28 -3.21 -3.16
C LYS A 146 -2.65 -3.59 -2.60
N ILE A 147 -3.62 -3.94 -3.46
CA ILE A 147 -4.96 -4.39 -3.06
C ILE A 147 -4.86 -5.64 -2.17
N ALA A 148 -4.12 -6.67 -2.61
CA ALA A 148 -3.98 -7.91 -1.85
C ALA A 148 -3.30 -7.71 -0.49
N THR A 149 -2.19 -6.96 -0.47
CA THR A 149 -1.46 -6.70 0.79
C THR A 149 -2.21 -5.78 1.74
N ASP A 150 -2.97 -4.81 1.24
CA ASP A 150 -3.82 -3.98 2.09
C ASP A 150 -4.96 -4.79 2.70
N LEU A 151 -5.61 -5.65 1.89
CA LEU A 151 -6.67 -6.52 2.38
C LEU A 151 -6.18 -7.43 3.50
N VAL A 152 -5.05 -8.13 3.30
CA VAL A 152 -4.52 -9.06 4.31
C VAL A 152 -3.97 -8.31 5.52
N TYR A 153 -3.08 -7.33 5.32
CA TYR A 153 -2.40 -6.69 6.45
C TYR A 153 -3.35 -5.87 7.30
N PHE A 154 -4.29 -5.10 6.71
CA PHE A 154 -5.21 -4.30 7.50
C PHE A 154 -6.21 -5.15 8.27
N THR A 155 -6.67 -6.29 7.72
CA THR A 155 -7.54 -7.21 8.46
C THR A 155 -6.84 -7.73 9.72
N ILE A 156 -5.58 -8.15 9.59
CA ILE A 156 -4.77 -8.63 10.74
C ILE A 156 -4.55 -7.49 11.75
N ILE A 157 -4.11 -6.33 11.28
CA ILE A 157 -3.76 -5.20 12.15
C ILE A 157 -4.99 -4.69 12.93
N LEU A 158 -6.13 -4.51 12.26
CA LEU A 158 -7.36 -4.00 12.91
C LEU A 158 -7.91 -4.99 13.96
N THR A 159 -7.79 -6.30 13.68
CA THR A 159 -8.15 -7.34 14.65
C THR A 159 -7.27 -7.27 15.89
N ILE A 160 -5.95 -7.03 15.74
CA ILE A 160 -5.01 -6.86 16.87
C ILE A 160 -5.38 -5.62 17.71
N PHE A 161 -5.88 -4.55 17.08
CA PHE A 161 -6.30 -3.33 17.79
C PHE A 161 -7.69 -3.43 18.45
N GLY A 162 -8.34 -4.60 18.41
CA GLY A 162 -9.56 -4.90 19.15
C GLY A 162 -10.86 -4.58 18.43
N ILE A 163 -10.84 -4.44 17.10
CA ILE A 163 -12.05 -4.38 16.26
C ILE A 163 -12.47 -5.83 15.92
N PRO A 164 -13.76 -6.20 16.00
CA PRO A 164 -14.22 -7.53 15.63
C PRO A 164 -13.83 -7.88 14.19
N PHE A 165 -13.56 -9.17 13.96
CA PHE A 165 -13.04 -9.66 12.68
C PHE A 165 -13.95 -9.29 11.49
N GLY A 166 -15.28 -9.39 11.65
CA GLY A 166 -16.23 -9.04 10.59
C GLY A 166 -16.13 -7.59 10.16
N HIS A 167 -15.98 -6.67 11.11
CA HIS A 167 -15.87 -5.24 10.83
C HIS A 167 -14.48 -4.87 10.26
N SER A 168 -13.44 -5.52 10.76
CA SER A 168 -12.07 -5.39 10.22
C SER A 168 -11.98 -5.85 8.76
N LEU A 169 -12.64 -6.97 8.43
CA LEU A 169 -12.70 -7.52 7.07
C LEU A 169 -13.52 -6.62 6.14
N ALA A 170 -14.69 -6.16 6.59
CA ALA A 170 -15.51 -5.21 5.82
C ALA A 170 -14.73 -3.93 5.48
N LEU A 171 -14.04 -3.34 6.46
CA LEU A 171 -13.26 -2.12 6.26
C LEU A 171 -12.05 -2.34 5.35
N SER A 172 -11.40 -3.51 5.43
CA SER A 172 -10.30 -3.86 4.54
C SER A 172 -10.76 -4.09 3.10
N ILE A 173 -11.95 -4.70 2.89
CA ILE A 173 -12.59 -4.82 1.56
C ILE A 173 -12.92 -3.44 0.99
N VAL A 174 -13.52 -2.56 1.79
CA VAL A 174 -13.82 -1.18 1.37
C VAL A 174 -12.53 -0.45 0.98
N THR A 175 -11.47 -0.59 1.78
CA THR A 175 -10.15 -0.02 1.49
C THR A 175 -9.57 -0.58 0.19
N ALA A 176 -9.58 -1.90 0.03
CA ALA A 176 -9.09 -2.59 -1.15
C ALA A 176 -9.84 -2.16 -2.43
N SER A 177 -11.14 -1.89 -2.31
CA SER A 177 -11.99 -1.43 -3.42
C SER A 177 -11.77 0.03 -3.77
N LEU A 178 -11.40 0.88 -2.80
CA LEU A 178 -11.12 2.29 -3.03
C LEU A 178 -9.74 2.55 -3.66
N ARG A 179 -8.80 1.62 -3.52
CA ARG A 179 -7.47 1.70 -4.17
C ARG A 179 -7.56 1.86 -5.69
N PRO A 180 -8.22 0.98 -6.46
CA PRO A 180 -8.34 1.16 -7.91
C PRO A 180 -9.10 2.44 -8.27
N VAL A 181 -10.05 2.89 -7.44
CA VAL A 181 -10.75 4.16 -7.64
C VAL A 181 -9.78 5.35 -7.54
N GLY A 182 -8.92 5.35 -6.52
CA GLY A 182 -7.88 6.38 -6.36
C GLY A 182 -6.90 6.42 -7.53
N GLU A 183 -6.46 5.26 -8.02
CA GLU A 183 -5.59 5.16 -9.20
C GLU A 183 -6.29 5.67 -10.47
N MET A 184 -7.58 5.36 -10.64
CA MET A 184 -8.39 5.89 -11.75
C MET A 184 -8.49 7.42 -11.70
N ILE A 185 -8.78 8.00 -10.52
CA ILE A 185 -8.83 9.45 -10.32
C ILE A 185 -7.48 10.09 -10.63
N ALA A 186 -6.37 9.47 -10.20
CA ALA A 186 -5.03 9.98 -10.47
C ALA A 186 -4.71 10.01 -11.97
N ILE A 187 -5.12 8.99 -12.73
CA ILE A 187 -4.95 8.96 -14.19
C ILE A 187 -5.77 10.07 -14.86
N ILE A 188 -7.03 10.24 -14.47
CA ILE A 188 -7.90 11.28 -15.03
C ILE A 188 -7.35 12.68 -14.72
N MET A 189 -6.85 12.89 -13.50
CA MET A 189 -6.20 14.15 -13.14
C MET A 189 -4.93 14.40 -13.93
N PHE A 190 -4.11 13.37 -14.18
CA PHE A 190 -2.91 13.48 -15.00
C PHE A 190 -3.24 13.88 -16.44
N ASP A 191 -4.27 13.27 -17.03
CA ASP A 191 -4.70 13.57 -18.40
C ASP A 191 -5.26 15.01 -18.54
N LYS A 192 -5.91 15.54 -17.50
CA LYS A 192 -6.52 16.88 -17.53
C LYS A 192 -5.58 18.00 -17.07
N ILE A 193 -4.69 17.74 -16.11
CA ILE A 193 -3.88 18.78 -15.44
C ILE A 193 -2.45 18.28 -15.21
N LYS A 194 -1.62 18.34 -16.26
CA LYS A 194 -0.19 17.96 -16.20
C LYS A 194 0.61 18.71 -15.13
N ALA A 195 0.18 19.92 -14.77
CA ALA A 195 0.80 20.73 -13.70
C ALA A 195 0.72 20.08 -12.31
N ILE A 196 -0.31 19.27 -12.03
CA ILE A 196 -0.46 18.57 -10.74
C ILE A 196 0.62 17.50 -10.56
N TYR A 197 1.06 16.86 -11.64
CA TYR A 197 2.13 15.87 -11.57
C TYR A 197 3.50 16.51 -11.29
N ASN A 198 3.76 17.69 -11.84
CA ASN A 198 5.00 18.42 -11.59
C ASN A 198 5.14 18.78 -10.09
N ASN A 199 4.02 19.17 -9.47
CA ASN A 199 3.94 19.48 -8.04
C ASN A 199 3.31 18.34 -7.21
N ARG A 200 3.55 17.07 -7.58
CA ARG A 200 2.96 15.90 -6.91
C ARG A 200 3.21 15.85 -5.40
N GLY A 201 4.36 16.38 -4.95
CA GLY A 201 4.68 16.46 -3.51
C GLY A 201 3.74 17.40 -2.76
N ILE A 202 3.43 18.56 -3.35
CA ILE A 202 2.50 19.55 -2.78
C ILE A 202 1.07 19.00 -2.79
N TYR A 203 0.64 18.39 -3.90
CA TYR A 203 -0.68 17.78 -3.98
C TYR A 203 -0.88 16.69 -2.92
N ASN A 204 0.06 15.74 -2.82
CA ASN A 204 0.00 14.69 -1.81
C ASN A 204 0.05 15.27 -0.40
N GLY A 205 0.89 16.29 -0.16
CA GLY A 205 0.97 16.99 1.11
C GLY A 205 -0.37 17.64 1.52
N LEU A 206 -1.04 18.32 0.58
CA LEU A 206 -2.34 18.96 0.81
C LEU A 206 -3.44 17.93 1.08
N VAL A 207 -3.51 16.86 0.28
CA VAL A 207 -4.50 15.78 0.51
C VAL A 207 -4.30 15.13 1.87
N MET A 208 -3.04 14.84 2.25
CA MET A 208 -2.72 14.28 3.56
C MET A 208 -3.09 15.24 4.70
N ALA A 209 -2.74 16.52 4.59
CA ALA A 209 -3.05 17.53 5.61
C ALA A 209 -4.57 17.68 5.81
N LEU A 210 -5.33 17.79 4.72
CA LEU A 210 -6.79 17.92 4.76
C LEU A 210 -7.43 16.68 5.41
N CYS A 211 -6.97 15.48 5.05
CA CYS A 211 -7.48 14.25 5.65
C CYS A 211 -7.15 14.13 7.14
N VAL A 212 -5.97 14.58 7.57
CA VAL A 212 -5.58 14.60 8.99
C VAL A 212 -6.43 15.59 9.78
N ILE A 213 -6.66 16.80 9.23
CA ILE A 213 -7.52 17.81 9.86
C ILE A 213 -8.95 17.28 10.02
N ILE A 214 -9.50 16.62 9.00
CA ILE A 214 -10.85 16.03 9.08
C ILE A 214 -10.87 14.86 10.07
N ALA A 215 -9.90 13.94 9.97
CA ALA A 215 -9.86 12.73 10.79
C ALA A 215 -9.80 13.07 12.29
N TYR A 216 -8.99 14.03 12.71
CA TYR A 216 -8.85 14.38 14.12
C TYR A 216 -9.75 15.54 14.55
N GLY A 217 -10.00 16.50 13.66
CA GLY A 217 -10.82 17.67 13.95
C GLY A 217 -12.27 17.29 14.23
N VAL A 218 -12.88 16.44 13.40
CA VAL A 218 -14.29 16.06 13.56
C VAL A 218 -14.58 15.43 14.93
N PRO A 219 -13.81 14.43 15.41
CA PRO A 219 -13.97 13.88 16.75
C PRO A 219 -13.78 14.92 17.88
N VAL A 220 -12.80 15.83 17.74
CA VAL A 220 -12.49 16.84 18.76
C VAL A 220 -13.58 17.91 18.86
N PHE A 221 -14.09 18.40 17.73
CA PHE A 221 -15.11 19.45 17.71
C PHE A 221 -16.50 18.92 18.09
N GLN A 222 -16.87 17.74 17.60
CA GLN A 222 -18.22 17.21 17.82
C GLN A 222 -18.36 16.47 19.17
N ARG A 223 -17.25 16.07 19.81
CA ARG A 223 -17.18 15.34 21.11
C ARG A 223 -17.95 14.01 21.18
N LYS A 224 -18.76 13.71 20.17
CA LYS A 224 -19.48 12.47 19.89
C LYS A 224 -19.42 12.25 18.39
N LEU A 225 -19.20 11.00 17.98
CA LEU A 225 -19.26 10.63 16.58
C LEU A 225 -20.65 10.06 16.26
N SER A 226 -21.22 10.41 15.11
CA SER A 226 -22.52 9.88 14.68
C SER A 226 -22.47 8.35 14.56
N SER A 227 -23.51 7.68 15.07
CA SER A 227 -23.68 6.23 14.93
C SER A 227 -23.80 5.79 13.46
N GLU A 228 -24.11 6.72 12.54
CA GLU A 228 -24.17 6.50 11.10
C GLU A 228 -22.84 6.04 10.50
N TRP A 229 -21.70 6.30 11.15
CA TRP A 229 -20.39 5.81 10.70
C TRP A 229 -20.26 4.29 10.76
N MET A 230 -21.12 3.60 11.53
CA MET A 230 -21.22 2.14 11.48
C MET A 230 -21.76 1.63 10.14
N SER A 231 -22.45 2.49 9.37
CA SER A 231 -22.93 2.17 8.01
C SER A 231 -21.80 1.84 7.05
N VAL A 232 -20.59 2.39 7.25
CA VAL A 232 -19.40 2.08 6.42
C VAL A 232 -19.03 0.59 6.48
N VAL A 233 -19.40 -0.08 7.56
CA VAL A 233 -19.11 -1.50 7.81
C VAL A 233 -20.32 -2.38 7.45
N HIS A 234 -21.47 -1.76 7.17
CA HIS A 234 -22.68 -2.48 6.82
C HIS A 234 -22.49 -3.25 5.50
N PRO A 235 -22.95 -4.51 5.39
CA PRO A 235 -22.75 -5.35 4.20
C PRO A 235 -23.21 -4.67 2.90
N GLY A 236 -24.32 -3.92 2.94
CA GLY A 236 -24.82 -3.16 1.79
C GLY A 236 -23.84 -2.11 1.26
N PHE A 237 -23.17 -1.37 2.15
CA PHE A 237 -22.15 -0.40 1.75
C PHE A 237 -20.90 -1.08 1.20
N VAL A 238 -20.48 -2.20 1.82
CA VAL A 238 -19.33 -2.99 1.34
C VAL A 238 -19.57 -3.49 -0.09
N ILE A 239 -20.76 -4.05 -0.37
CA ILE A 239 -21.12 -4.52 -1.72
C ILE A 239 -21.10 -3.37 -2.72
N PHE A 240 -21.71 -2.22 -2.37
CA PHE A 240 -21.70 -1.03 -3.21
C PHE A 240 -20.27 -0.58 -3.54
N MET A 241 -19.38 -0.53 -2.55
CA MET A 241 -17.98 -0.16 -2.75
C MET A 241 -17.22 -1.16 -3.60
N VAL A 242 -17.49 -2.46 -3.45
CA VAL A 242 -16.90 -3.51 -4.30
C VAL A 242 -17.31 -3.34 -5.76
N LEU A 243 -18.58 -3.01 -6.03
CA LEU A 243 -19.05 -2.76 -7.40
C LEU A 243 -18.32 -1.56 -8.03
N ILE A 244 -18.15 -0.46 -7.28
CA ILE A 244 -17.38 0.70 -7.75
C ILE A 244 -15.91 0.32 -7.98
N GLY A 245 -15.29 -0.41 -7.04
CA GLY A 245 -13.90 -0.85 -7.15
C GLY A 245 -13.67 -1.78 -8.34
N ALA A 246 -14.63 -2.68 -8.62
CA ALA A 246 -14.61 -3.55 -9.79
C ALA A 246 -14.73 -2.74 -11.10
N GLY A 247 -15.64 -1.76 -11.15
CA GLY A 247 -15.77 -0.85 -12.28
C GLY A 247 -14.49 -0.06 -12.56
N ALA A 248 -13.86 0.49 -11.51
CA ALA A 248 -12.58 1.18 -11.63
C ALA A 248 -11.45 0.24 -12.07
N SER A 249 -11.43 -1.01 -11.57
CA SER A 249 -10.45 -2.02 -12.00
C SER A 249 -10.62 -2.41 -13.46
N PHE A 250 -11.87 -2.52 -13.94
CA PHE A 250 -12.16 -2.77 -15.36
C PHE A 250 -11.71 -1.62 -16.25
N PHE A 251 -11.95 -0.38 -15.82
CA PHE A 251 -11.45 0.81 -16.50
C PHE A 251 -9.91 0.81 -16.59
N LEU A 252 -9.23 0.51 -15.48
CA LEU A 252 -7.78 0.41 -15.43
C LEU A 252 -7.25 -0.71 -16.34
N TRP A 253 -7.95 -1.83 -16.45
CA TRP A 253 -7.56 -2.93 -17.33
C TRP A 253 -7.64 -2.55 -18.81
N TRP A 254 -8.67 -1.80 -19.20
CA TRP A 254 -8.90 -1.41 -20.60
C TRP A 254 -8.13 -0.15 -21.04
N TYR A 255 -7.49 0.55 -20.11
CA TYR A 255 -6.79 1.80 -20.40
C TYR A 255 -5.53 1.56 -21.26
N LYS A 256 -5.56 1.97 -22.54
CA LYS A 256 -4.47 1.70 -23.50
C LYS A 256 -3.27 2.65 -23.40
N HIS A 257 -3.41 3.80 -22.74
CA HIS A 257 -2.44 4.90 -22.81
C HIS A 257 -1.39 4.91 -21.69
N TYR A 258 -1.24 3.83 -20.90
CA TYR A 258 -0.20 3.73 -19.86
C TYR A 258 1.22 4.04 -20.36
N ARG A 259 1.53 3.70 -21.62
CA ARG A 259 2.83 3.96 -22.22
C ARG A 259 3.09 5.46 -22.43
N LYS A 260 2.05 6.26 -22.72
CA LYS A 260 2.14 7.71 -22.90
C LYS A 260 2.34 8.41 -21.56
N ILE A 261 1.53 8.05 -20.56
CA ILE A 261 1.67 8.53 -19.18
C ILE A 261 3.08 8.27 -18.65
N MET A 262 3.57 7.03 -18.80
CA MET A 262 4.91 6.66 -18.36
C MET A 262 6.00 7.47 -19.07
N ARG A 263 5.86 7.69 -20.38
CA ARG A 263 6.84 8.48 -21.15
C ARG A 263 6.89 9.92 -20.67
N GLU A 264 5.73 10.56 -20.48
CA GLU A 264 5.64 11.94 -20.01
C GLU A 264 6.12 12.08 -18.55
N ALA A 265 5.74 11.13 -17.68
CA ALA A 265 6.25 11.03 -16.32
C ALA A 265 7.79 10.88 -16.25
N MET A 266 8.39 10.18 -17.22
CA MET A 266 9.86 10.04 -17.35
C MET A 266 10.55 11.30 -17.86
N TYR A 267 9.93 12.06 -18.77
CA TYR A 267 10.48 13.34 -19.25
C TYR A 267 10.54 14.37 -18.13
N ILE A 268 9.44 14.53 -17.39
CA ILE A 268 9.33 15.49 -16.28
C ILE A 268 10.37 15.20 -15.17
N LYS A 269 10.71 13.91 -14.94
CA LYS A 269 11.73 13.55 -13.93
C LYS A 269 13.18 13.81 -14.40
N ARG A 270 13.46 13.86 -15.70
CA ARG A 270 14.81 14.20 -16.20
C ARG A 270 15.14 15.68 -16.10
N GLU A 271 14.12 16.53 -15.98
CA GLU A 271 14.25 17.98 -15.91
C GLU A 271 14.32 18.52 -14.46
N MET A 272 14.07 17.67 -13.45
CA MET A 272 14.27 17.95 -12.02
C MET A 272 15.56 17.32 -11.51
#